data_AF-A0A842UUA9-F1
#
_entry.id   AF-A0A842UUA9-F1
#
_cell.length_a   1.000
_cell.length_b   1.000
_cell.length_c   1.000
_cell.angle_alpha   90.00
_cell.angle_beta   90.00
_cell.angle_gamma   90.00
#
_symmetry.space_group_name_H-M   'P 1'
#
loop_
_entity.id
_entity.type
_entity.pdbx_description
1 polymer ?
#
loop_
_entity_poly.entity_id
_entity_poly.type
_entity_poly.pdbx_seq_one_letter_code
_entity_poly.pdbx_strand_id
1 'polypeptide(L)'
;MTHIIFDLDNTLVDTARLKPYMNTRAGRQHVAANISRLPTELCHPALEELIDVCEKYGDTLSVVTNSPQDYARAILGKHRILQNADIYANAHKPSSAYLELAVQMSGVPKKETVLVGDSAVDILAAHAAEITSIAAAGGYSSQDQLELAEPNELVTDPALLLDALTRFENGEFGYEPRTSPDDFDFLPEDEFETPNPDIKHLFLGTYYPWSDRQRFNEFSARIIRFKNSKDFSLKEINSLACDQYFAGGRLRKGHVYKTVLLDFVAKMRSLLEEMDIDGNVLCVASPNSFPEFCYKTDVNQVFLQNVLKNHPDYELSRERVLSRVFPKLEAHTIGSNSPEVHYRTVGFSEADLEEYDAAVLFDDVFTSGTQVASLAKMLRYFGFAGEFYAVTLGKTREE
;
A
#
# COMPACT_ATOMS: atom_id res chain seq x y z
N MET A 1 32.35 5.64 -1.34
CA MET A 1 31.96 5.88 0.06
C MET A 1 30.48 5.57 0.10
N THR A 2 30.05 4.62 0.93
CA THR A 2 28.70 4.04 0.80
C THR A 2 27.72 4.75 1.72
N HIS A 3 26.54 5.10 1.20
CA HIS A 3 25.43 5.60 2.01
C HIS A 3 24.44 4.47 2.25
N ILE A 4 24.26 4.10 3.51
CA ILE A 4 23.33 3.04 3.91
C ILE A 4 22.10 3.69 4.53
N ILE A 5 20.94 3.42 3.94
CA ILE A 5 19.64 3.84 4.44
C ILE A 5 18.93 2.60 4.99
N PHE A 6 18.46 2.65 6.22
CA PHE A 6 17.66 1.60 6.82
C PHE A 6 16.20 2.05 6.98
N ASP A 7 15.24 1.16 6.67
CA ASP A 7 13.96 1.20 7.36
C ASP A 7 14.10 0.77 8.83
N LEU A 8 13.12 1.09 9.66
CA LEU A 8 13.13 0.80 11.08
C LEU A 8 12.25 -0.41 11.47
N ASP A 9 10.99 -0.37 11.08
CA ASP A 9 9.93 -1.18 11.71
C ASP A 9 9.81 -2.53 11.02
N ASN A 10 10.17 -3.60 11.72
CA ASN A 10 10.30 -4.97 11.21
C ASN A 10 11.47 -5.20 10.23
N THR A 11 12.24 -4.16 9.91
CA THR A 11 13.59 -4.27 9.31
C THR A 11 14.66 -4.42 10.40
N LEU A 12 14.82 -3.41 11.25
CA LEU A 12 15.83 -3.42 12.32
C LEU A 12 15.27 -3.98 13.63
N VAL A 13 14.04 -3.60 13.96
CA VAL A 13 13.39 -3.90 15.24
C VAL A 13 12.02 -4.50 14.98
N ASP A 14 11.69 -5.64 15.59
CA ASP A 14 10.33 -6.18 15.60
C ASP A 14 9.44 -5.25 16.42
N THR A 15 8.54 -4.58 15.71
CA THR A 15 7.55 -3.66 16.27
C THR A 15 6.12 -4.09 15.94
N ALA A 16 5.92 -5.31 15.44
CA ALA A 16 4.60 -5.82 15.04
C ALA A 16 3.56 -5.71 16.19
N ARG A 17 4.01 -5.92 17.43
CA ARG A 17 3.17 -5.80 18.64
C ARG A 17 2.77 -4.36 18.99
N LEU A 18 3.43 -3.36 18.41
CA LEU A 18 3.13 -1.95 18.63
C LEU A 18 2.08 -1.40 17.66
N LYS A 19 1.78 -2.12 16.56
CA LYS A 19 0.80 -1.70 15.53
C LYS A 19 -0.54 -1.18 16.12
N PRO A 20 -1.16 -1.83 17.14
CA PRO A 20 -2.41 -1.32 17.74
C PRO A 20 -2.29 0.07 18.40
N TYR A 21 -1.09 0.47 18.81
CA TYR A 21 -0.85 1.79 19.39
C TYR A 21 -0.65 2.86 18.31
N MET A 22 -0.13 2.49 17.15
CA MET A 22 0.24 3.44 16.10
C MET A 22 -0.98 4.06 15.39
N ASN A 23 -2.13 3.40 15.48
CA ASN A 23 -3.39 3.82 14.87
C ASN A 23 -4.04 5.06 15.51
N THR A 24 -3.62 5.48 16.72
CA THR A 24 -4.21 6.64 17.40
C THR A 24 -3.13 7.58 17.94
N ARG A 25 -3.42 8.88 17.98
CA ARG A 25 -2.52 9.88 18.59
C ARG A 25 -2.17 9.51 20.03
N ALA A 26 -3.16 9.08 20.80
CA ALA A 26 -2.98 8.67 22.19
C ALA A 26 -2.07 7.42 22.31
N GLY A 27 -2.20 6.46 21.41
CA GLY A 27 -1.35 5.27 21.38
C GLY A 27 0.09 5.61 21.00
N ARG A 28 0.30 6.45 19.99
CA ARG A 28 1.65 6.93 19.62
C ARG A 28 2.35 7.65 20.77
N GLN A 29 1.65 8.54 21.47
CA GLN A 29 2.16 9.20 22.67
C GLN A 29 2.46 8.21 23.79
N HIS A 30 1.60 7.20 23.98
CA HIS A 30 1.83 6.16 24.97
C HIS A 30 3.10 5.35 24.67
N VAL A 31 3.33 4.99 23.41
CA VAL A 31 4.54 4.28 22.98
C VAL A 31 5.78 5.11 23.25
N ALA A 32 5.83 6.35 22.77
CA ALA A 32 6.97 7.22 22.97
C ALA A 32 7.32 7.40 24.47
N ALA A 33 6.30 7.53 25.33
CA ALA A 33 6.49 7.70 26.78
C ALA A 33 6.84 6.40 27.54
N ASN A 34 6.57 5.21 26.98
CA ASN A 34 6.67 3.94 27.70
C ASN A 34 7.51 2.88 26.95
N ILE A 35 8.28 3.28 25.93
CA ILE A 35 8.95 2.34 25.03
C ILE A 35 9.82 1.31 25.75
N SER A 36 10.46 1.71 26.86
CA SER A 36 11.31 0.85 27.69
C SER A 36 10.59 -0.35 28.29
N ARG A 37 9.26 -0.30 28.41
CA ARG A 37 8.41 -1.37 28.97
C ARG A 37 7.63 -2.15 27.91
N LEU A 38 7.67 -1.71 26.66
CA LEU A 38 6.94 -2.35 25.58
C LEU A 38 7.76 -3.50 24.97
N PRO A 39 7.12 -4.56 24.43
CA PRO A 39 7.83 -5.71 23.89
C PRO A 39 8.33 -5.41 22.48
N THR A 40 9.62 -5.09 22.35
CA THR A 40 10.32 -4.91 21.07
C THR A 40 11.70 -5.53 21.20
N GLU A 41 12.19 -6.18 20.15
CA GLU A 41 13.51 -6.80 20.06
C GLU A 41 14.10 -6.56 18.66
N LEU A 42 15.40 -6.74 18.49
CA LEU A 42 15.99 -6.71 17.14
C LEU A 42 15.40 -7.85 16.31
N CYS A 43 15.15 -7.62 15.02
CA CYS A 43 14.55 -8.64 14.15
C CYS A 43 15.43 -9.90 14.04
N HIS A 44 16.74 -9.77 14.24
CA HIS A 44 17.66 -10.89 14.30
C HIS A 44 18.93 -10.53 15.10
N PRO A 45 19.54 -11.46 15.86
CA PRO A 45 20.77 -11.18 16.61
C PRO A 45 21.94 -10.72 15.75
N ALA A 46 22.04 -11.19 14.50
CA ALA A 46 23.11 -10.77 13.57
C ALA A 46 23.05 -9.27 13.19
N LEU A 47 21.91 -8.61 13.45
CA LEU A 47 21.80 -7.16 13.22
C LEU A 47 22.67 -6.37 14.19
N GLU A 48 23.00 -6.89 15.37
CA GLU A 48 23.93 -6.21 16.31
C GLU A 48 25.29 -5.99 15.66
N GLU A 49 25.88 -7.06 15.11
CA GLU A 49 27.17 -6.99 14.43
C GLU A 49 27.10 -6.11 13.18
N LEU A 50 26.04 -6.25 12.39
CA LEU A 50 25.81 -5.42 11.21
C LEU A 50 25.81 -3.93 11.59
N ILE A 51 25.03 -3.56 12.62
CA ILE A 51 24.88 -2.18 13.06
C ILE A 51 26.21 -1.66 13.60
N ASP A 52 26.93 -2.42 14.41
CA ASP A 52 28.26 -2.02 14.93
C ASP A 52 29.27 -1.76 13.80
N VAL A 53 29.19 -2.53 12.71
CA VAL A 53 29.99 -2.29 11.49
C VAL A 53 29.50 -1.03 10.78
N CYS A 54 28.19 -0.86 10.61
CA CYS A 54 27.57 0.27 9.93
C CYS A 54 27.73 1.61 10.67
N GLU A 55 27.85 1.62 12.01
CA GLU A 55 28.05 2.87 12.76
C GLU A 55 29.40 3.54 12.42
N LYS A 56 30.36 2.80 11.87
CA LYS A 56 31.65 3.35 11.39
C LYS A 56 31.49 4.24 10.15
N TYR A 57 30.35 4.17 9.47
CA TYR A 57 30.04 4.99 8.30
C TYR A 57 29.65 6.43 8.69
N GLY A 58 29.34 6.67 9.97
CA GLY A 58 29.08 8.02 10.49
C GLY A 58 27.94 8.73 9.76
N ASP A 59 28.25 9.86 9.14
CA ASP A 59 27.27 10.74 8.46
C ASP A 59 26.66 10.10 7.20
N THR A 60 27.18 8.96 6.71
CA THR A 60 26.60 8.22 5.58
C THR A 60 25.70 7.06 6.03
N LEU A 61 25.08 7.21 7.20
CA LEU A 61 24.08 6.30 7.74
C LEU A 61 22.77 7.07 8.00
N SER A 62 21.65 6.57 7.49
CA SER A 62 20.35 7.20 7.67
C SER A 62 19.26 6.19 8.00
N VAL A 63 18.25 6.63 8.74
CA VAL A 63 17.01 5.89 8.96
C VAL A 63 15.88 6.64 8.27
N VAL A 64 15.23 6.00 7.29
CA VAL A 64 14.10 6.56 6.56
C VAL A 64 12.88 5.69 6.84
N THR A 65 11.94 6.20 7.65
CA THR A 65 10.81 5.42 8.18
C THR A 65 9.48 6.14 8.01
N ASN A 66 8.41 5.38 7.77
CA ASN A 66 7.04 5.88 7.79
C ASN A 66 6.54 6.22 9.20
N SER A 67 7.26 5.80 10.23
CA SER A 67 6.92 6.09 11.62
C SER A 67 7.25 7.53 12.02
N PRO A 68 6.54 8.10 13.02
CA PRO A 68 6.84 9.44 13.52
C PRO A 68 8.20 9.56 14.21
N GLN A 69 8.75 10.77 14.20
CA GLN A 69 10.13 11.00 14.68
C GLN A 69 10.33 10.63 16.15
N ASP A 70 9.43 11.04 17.04
CA ASP A 70 9.52 10.72 18.48
C ASP A 70 9.49 9.20 18.72
N TYR A 71 8.71 8.47 17.92
CA TYR A 71 8.65 7.01 17.99
C TYR A 71 9.98 6.40 17.51
N ALA A 72 10.49 6.82 16.36
CA ALA A 72 11.72 6.29 15.80
C ALA A 72 12.90 6.51 16.76
N ARG A 73 13.06 7.73 17.30
CA ARG A 73 14.08 8.03 18.30
C ARG A 73 13.94 7.19 19.58
N ALA A 74 12.70 6.97 20.04
CA ALA A 74 12.44 6.15 21.22
C ALA A 74 12.83 4.67 21.01
N ILE A 75 12.54 4.11 19.83
CA ILE A 75 12.93 2.74 19.46
C ILE A 75 14.44 2.60 19.35
N LEU A 76 15.09 3.47 18.56
CA LEU A 76 16.54 3.45 18.37
C LEU A 76 17.28 3.64 19.70
N GLY A 77 16.86 4.60 20.53
CA GLY A 77 17.45 4.86 21.84
C GLY A 77 17.28 3.71 22.84
N LYS A 78 16.16 2.97 22.80
CA LYS A 78 15.95 1.80 23.65
C LYS A 78 16.96 0.69 23.33
N HIS A 79 17.18 0.43 22.04
CA HIS A 79 18.06 -0.64 21.57
C HIS A 79 19.52 -0.20 21.41
N ARG A 80 19.80 1.10 21.57
CA ARG A 80 21.14 1.72 21.47
C ARG A 80 21.80 1.49 20.11
N ILE A 81 21.00 1.55 19.04
CA ILE A 81 21.45 1.37 17.67
C ILE A 81 21.34 2.68 16.89
N LEU A 82 22.23 2.91 15.92
CA LEU A 82 22.20 4.01 14.96
C LEU A 82 22.03 5.39 15.63
N GLN A 83 22.70 5.61 16.77
CA GLN A 83 22.49 6.81 17.60
C GLN A 83 22.90 8.12 16.89
N ASN A 84 23.80 8.02 15.92
CA ASN A 84 24.32 9.14 15.14
C ASN A 84 23.71 9.22 13.73
N ALA A 85 22.80 8.31 13.37
CA ALA A 85 22.18 8.33 12.04
C ALA A 85 21.19 9.49 11.91
N ASP A 86 21.12 10.07 10.71
CA ASP A 86 20.06 11.01 10.38
C ASP A 86 18.72 10.28 10.26
N ILE A 87 17.67 10.86 10.87
CA ILE A 87 16.34 10.23 10.92
C ILE A 87 15.34 11.05 10.10
N TYR A 88 14.87 10.48 9.00
CA TYR A 88 13.82 11.00 8.14
C TYR A 88 12.51 10.26 8.43
N ALA A 89 11.65 10.87 9.25
CA ALA A 89 10.47 10.24 9.83
C ALA A 89 9.16 10.75 9.19
N ASN A 90 8.11 9.92 9.17
CA ASN A 90 6.93 10.12 8.33
C ASN A 90 7.34 10.26 6.86
N ALA A 91 8.12 9.31 6.35
CA ALA A 91 8.66 9.37 5.00
C ALA A 91 7.61 9.23 3.89
N HIS A 92 6.40 8.78 4.21
CA HIS A 92 5.33 8.55 3.24
C HIS A 92 5.74 7.59 2.10
N LYS A 93 6.67 6.66 2.37
CA LYS A 93 7.02 5.56 1.46
C LYS A 93 5.73 4.86 1.00
N PRO A 94 5.55 4.61 -0.31
CA PRO A 94 6.58 4.50 -1.34
C PRO A 94 6.98 5.82 -2.05
N SER A 95 6.62 6.99 -1.49
CA SER A 95 7.22 8.26 -1.93
C SER A 95 8.76 8.23 -1.81
N SER A 96 9.46 8.70 -2.83
CA SER A 96 10.92 8.82 -2.86
C SER A 96 11.44 10.07 -2.15
N ALA A 97 10.58 11.04 -1.82
CA ALA A 97 11.00 12.39 -1.43
C ALA A 97 12.01 12.43 -0.26
N TYR A 98 11.83 11.56 0.75
CA TYR A 98 12.76 11.51 1.89
C TYR A 98 13.99 10.63 1.65
N LEU A 99 13.93 9.68 0.71
CA LEU A 99 15.13 8.98 0.24
C LEU A 99 16.01 9.91 -0.58
N GLU A 100 15.42 10.67 -1.51
CA GLU A 100 16.11 11.69 -2.31
C GLU A 100 16.73 12.77 -1.42
N LEU A 101 15.99 13.24 -0.40
CA LEU A 101 16.52 14.17 0.58
C LEU A 101 17.70 13.55 1.35
N ALA A 102 17.59 12.30 1.81
CA ALA A 102 18.68 11.64 2.52
C ALA A 102 19.94 11.51 1.64
N VAL A 103 19.78 11.11 0.37
CA VAL A 103 20.88 11.04 -0.62
C VAL A 103 21.51 12.42 -0.83
N GLN A 104 20.69 13.46 -0.99
CA GLN A 104 21.17 14.83 -1.17
C GLN A 104 21.97 15.31 0.04
N MET A 105 21.49 15.02 1.26
CA MET A 105 22.12 15.48 2.50
C MET A 105 23.41 14.73 2.83
N SER A 106 23.50 13.44 2.48
CA SER A 106 24.74 12.66 2.66
C SER A 106 25.84 13.07 1.69
N GLY A 107 25.49 13.65 0.54
CA GLY A 107 26.43 13.99 -0.53
C GLY A 107 27.00 12.79 -1.28
N VAL A 108 26.48 11.59 -1.01
CA VAL A 108 26.88 10.34 -1.67
C VAL A 108 26.04 10.17 -2.95
N PRO A 109 26.64 9.79 -4.10
CA PRO A 109 25.89 9.55 -5.33
C PRO A 109 24.88 8.41 -5.18
N LYS A 110 23.70 8.51 -5.84
CA LYS A 110 22.66 7.46 -5.85
C LYS A 110 23.19 6.03 -6.09
N LYS A 111 24.14 5.87 -7.01
CA LYS A 111 24.78 4.58 -7.35
C LYS A 111 25.61 3.95 -6.21
N GLU A 112 25.98 4.75 -5.20
CA GLU A 112 26.70 4.35 -3.98
C GLU A 112 25.77 4.39 -2.75
N THR A 113 24.46 4.54 -2.96
CA THR A 113 23.43 4.53 -1.93
C THR A 113 22.61 3.24 -2.00
N VAL A 114 22.37 2.62 -0.85
CA VAL A 114 21.54 1.43 -0.73
C VAL A 114 20.49 1.61 0.37
N LEU A 115 19.24 1.23 0.07
CA LEU A 115 18.16 1.08 1.04
C LEU A 115 18.06 -0.38 1.49
N VAL A 116 18.00 -0.62 2.79
CA VAL A 116 17.64 -1.92 3.39
C VAL A 116 16.26 -1.79 4.01
N GLY A 117 15.31 -2.63 3.57
CA GLY A 117 13.92 -2.60 4.05
C GLY A 117 13.22 -3.96 3.93
N ASP A 118 12.14 -4.15 4.68
CA ASP A 118 11.43 -5.42 4.81
C ASP A 118 10.07 -5.45 4.10
N SER A 119 9.70 -4.36 3.43
CA SER A 119 8.43 -4.24 2.75
C SER A 119 8.58 -3.89 1.27
N ALA A 120 7.63 -4.37 0.46
CA ALA A 120 7.53 -3.96 -0.94
C ALA A 120 7.41 -2.43 -1.10
N VAL A 121 6.86 -1.75 -0.08
CA VAL A 121 6.76 -0.29 -0.04
C VAL A 121 8.14 0.37 0.03
N ASP A 122 9.09 -0.23 0.72
CA ASP A 122 10.49 0.24 0.77
C ASP A 122 11.15 0.08 -0.60
N ILE A 123 10.98 -1.08 -1.22
CA ILE A 123 11.57 -1.40 -2.52
C ILE A 123 11.02 -0.46 -3.61
N LEU A 124 9.71 -0.22 -3.63
CA LEU A 124 9.12 0.75 -4.55
C LEU A 124 9.58 2.19 -4.29
N ALA A 125 9.86 2.56 -3.04
CA ALA A 125 10.45 3.86 -2.71
C ALA A 125 11.87 3.99 -3.27
N ALA A 126 12.69 2.94 -3.13
CA ALA A 126 14.04 2.90 -3.68
C ALA A 126 14.04 2.96 -5.21
N HIS A 127 13.11 2.26 -5.87
CA HIS A 127 12.90 2.36 -7.31
C HIS A 127 12.52 3.78 -7.74
N ALA A 128 11.57 4.41 -7.04
CA ALA A 128 11.19 5.79 -7.33
C ALA A 128 12.34 6.78 -7.11
N ALA A 129 13.26 6.49 -6.18
CA ALA A 129 14.47 7.27 -5.94
C ALA A 129 15.66 6.89 -6.84
N GLU A 130 15.55 5.83 -7.65
CA GLU A 130 16.63 5.23 -8.46
C GLU A 130 17.89 4.90 -7.65
N ILE A 131 17.71 4.28 -6.47
CA ILE A 131 18.81 3.80 -5.61
C ILE A 131 18.72 2.28 -5.45
N THR A 132 19.85 1.64 -5.12
CA THR A 132 19.89 0.19 -4.90
C THR A 132 19.04 -0.19 -3.68
N SER A 133 18.34 -1.32 -3.75
CA SER A 133 17.57 -1.85 -2.63
C SER A 133 17.99 -3.27 -2.26
N ILE A 134 18.13 -3.54 -0.96
CA ILE A 134 18.23 -4.87 -0.37
C ILE A 134 16.93 -5.15 0.38
N ALA A 135 16.18 -6.14 -0.07
CA ALA A 135 14.99 -6.62 0.62
C ALA A 135 15.38 -7.61 1.73
N ALA A 136 15.05 -7.29 2.98
CA ALA A 136 15.23 -8.17 4.13
C ALA A 136 13.95 -8.97 4.39
N ALA A 137 13.95 -10.27 4.07
CA ALA A 137 12.76 -11.10 4.30
C ALA A 137 12.53 -11.38 5.80
N GLY A 138 11.29 -11.73 6.15
CA GLY A 138 10.90 -12.08 7.52
C GLY A 138 10.21 -10.95 8.29
N GLY A 139 10.07 -9.77 7.70
CA GLY A 139 9.32 -8.63 8.25
C GLY A 139 7.86 -8.57 7.78
N TYR A 140 7.44 -7.40 7.32
CA TYR A 140 6.06 -7.05 6.97
C TYR A 140 5.58 -7.76 5.70
N SER A 141 6.37 -7.69 4.62
CA SER A 141 6.04 -8.33 3.34
C SER A 141 6.48 -9.79 3.34
N SER A 142 5.69 -10.66 2.69
CA SER A 142 6.14 -12.03 2.41
C SER A 142 7.25 -12.02 1.36
N GLN A 143 7.98 -13.13 1.24
CA GLN A 143 9.01 -13.29 0.22
C GLN A 143 8.44 -13.06 -1.19
N ASP A 144 7.32 -13.69 -1.53
CA ASP A 144 6.64 -13.50 -2.83
C ASP A 144 6.30 -12.02 -3.12
N GLN A 145 5.91 -11.26 -2.09
CA GLN A 145 5.61 -9.83 -2.24
C GLN A 145 6.86 -9.00 -2.46
N LEU A 146 7.98 -9.38 -1.83
CA LEU A 146 9.27 -8.75 -2.06
C LEU A 146 9.76 -9.05 -3.48
N GLU A 147 9.67 -10.31 -3.93
CA GLU A 147 10.05 -10.70 -5.29
C GLU A 147 9.25 -9.92 -6.35
N LEU A 148 7.93 -9.76 -6.18
CA LEU A 148 7.08 -8.95 -7.05
C LEU A 148 7.41 -7.45 -7.05
N ALA A 149 8.06 -6.95 -5.99
CA ALA A 149 8.54 -5.57 -5.92
C ALA A 149 9.90 -5.37 -6.63
N GLU A 150 10.54 -6.48 -7.05
CA GLU A 150 11.82 -6.53 -7.78
C GLU A 150 12.97 -5.80 -7.09
N PRO A 151 13.39 -6.19 -5.86
CA PRO A 151 14.57 -5.63 -5.25
C PRO A 151 15.83 -6.01 -6.02
N ASN A 152 16.86 -5.16 -5.95
CA ASN A 152 18.15 -5.47 -6.57
C ASN A 152 18.89 -6.63 -5.89
N GLU A 153 18.61 -6.88 -4.61
CA GLU A 153 19.05 -8.08 -3.89
C GLU A 153 17.98 -8.48 -2.86
N LEU A 154 17.69 -9.79 -2.76
CA LEU A 154 16.77 -10.36 -1.78
C LEU A 154 17.54 -11.22 -0.78
N VAL A 155 17.47 -10.86 0.50
CA VAL A 155 18.12 -11.57 1.60
C VAL A 155 17.06 -12.28 2.43
N THR A 156 17.01 -13.61 2.32
CA THR A 156 16.03 -14.44 3.05
C THR A 156 16.46 -14.80 4.48
N ASP A 157 17.75 -14.70 4.77
CA ASP A 157 18.32 -14.90 6.11
C ASP A 157 18.97 -13.58 6.57
N PRO A 158 18.45 -12.90 7.61
CA PRO A 158 19.03 -11.65 8.11
C PRO A 158 20.51 -11.74 8.49
N ALA A 159 21.05 -12.93 8.77
CA ALA A 159 22.48 -13.12 9.01
C ALA A 159 23.35 -12.81 7.77
N LEU A 160 22.78 -12.82 6.57
CA LEU A 160 23.47 -12.52 5.32
C LEU A 160 23.39 -11.04 4.90
N LEU A 161 22.73 -10.18 5.68
CA LEU A 161 22.62 -8.75 5.33
C LEU A 161 23.98 -8.06 5.25
N LEU A 162 24.91 -8.40 6.15
CA LEU A 162 26.27 -7.84 6.12
C LEU A 162 27.05 -8.29 4.88
N ASP A 163 26.86 -9.54 4.45
CA ASP A 163 27.46 -10.06 3.20
C ASP A 163 26.89 -9.32 1.98
N ALA A 164 25.57 -9.17 1.90
CA ALA A 164 24.92 -8.43 0.82
C ALA A 164 25.41 -6.98 0.72
N LEU A 165 25.55 -6.29 1.86
CA LEU A 165 26.13 -4.94 1.87
C LEU A 165 27.59 -4.94 1.39
N THR A 166 28.40 -5.90 1.82
CA THR A 166 29.79 -6.04 1.37
C THR A 166 29.88 -6.25 -0.14
N ARG A 167 29.00 -7.11 -0.70
CA ARG A 167 28.90 -7.36 -2.14
C ARG A 167 28.48 -6.11 -2.91
N PHE A 168 27.55 -5.32 -2.38
CA PHE A 168 27.18 -4.01 -2.94
C PHE A 168 28.38 -3.06 -2.99
N GLU A 169 29.14 -2.94 -1.89
CA GLU A 169 30.32 -2.06 -1.83
C GLU A 169 31.42 -2.48 -2.81
N ASN A 170 31.56 -3.79 -3.04
CA ASN A 170 32.48 -4.34 -4.02
C ASN A 170 31.99 -4.17 -5.47
N GLY A 171 30.78 -3.66 -5.69
CA GLY A 171 30.17 -3.44 -7.00
C GLY A 171 29.70 -4.72 -7.68
N GLU A 172 29.37 -5.76 -6.92
CA GLU A 172 28.85 -7.02 -7.47
C GLU A 172 27.42 -6.90 -7.98
N PHE A 173 26.64 -5.98 -7.42
CA PHE A 173 25.31 -5.60 -7.88
C PHE A 173 25.07 -4.10 -7.63
N GLY A 174 24.02 -3.55 -8.22
CA GLY A 174 23.65 -2.15 -8.10
C GLY A 174 22.20 -1.92 -8.47
N TYR A 175 21.83 -0.66 -8.71
CA TYR A 175 20.46 -0.34 -9.13
C TYR A 175 20.17 -0.87 -10.52
N GLU A 176 19.09 -1.64 -10.62
CA GLU A 176 18.42 -2.07 -11.83
C GLU A 176 16.95 -1.65 -11.76
N PRO A 177 16.38 -1.11 -12.85
CA PRO A 177 14.98 -0.72 -12.90
C PRO A 177 14.06 -1.95 -12.91
N ARG A 178 12.81 -1.75 -12.51
CA ARG A 178 11.77 -2.78 -12.61
C ARG A 178 11.46 -3.13 -14.06
N THR A 179 11.12 -4.39 -14.28
CA THR A 179 10.73 -5.01 -15.54
C THR A 179 9.24 -5.30 -15.60
N SER A 180 8.57 -5.59 -14.48
CA SER A 180 7.11 -5.84 -14.46
C SER A 180 6.24 -4.74 -15.07
N PRO A 181 6.62 -3.44 -15.10
CA PRO A 181 5.83 -2.46 -15.84
C PRO A 181 5.72 -2.73 -17.34
N ASP A 182 6.66 -3.46 -17.93
CA ASP A 182 6.66 -3.80 -19.37
C ASP A 182 5.58 -4.82 -19.73
N ASP A 183 5.00 -5.50 -18.74
CA ASP A 183 3.91 -6.48 -18.91
C ASP A 183 2.52 -5.82 -19.05
N PHE A 184 2.44 -4.48 -19.02
CA PHE A 184 1.17 -3.75 -19.03
C PHE A 184 1.11 -2.67 -20.10
N ASP A 185 -0.07 -2.52 -20.70
CA ASP A 185 -0.38 -1.38 -21.54
C ASP A 185 -0.91 -0.21 -20.71
N PHE A 186 -0.45 1.00 -21.01
CA PHE A 186 -0.92 2.22 -20.36
C PHE A 186 -1.76 3.04 -21.33
N LEU A 187 -2.65 3.87 -20.79
CA LEU A 187 -3.37 4.83 -21.62
C LEU A 187 -2.35 5.81 -22.23
N PRO A 188 -2.34 6.03 -23.56
CA PRO A 188 -1.45 7.01 -24.18
C PRO A 188 -1.75 8.45 -23.73
N GLU A 189 -0.73 9.31 -23.71
CA GLU A 189 -0.87 10.68 -23.20
C GLU A 189 -1.84 11.55 -24.03
N ASP A 190 -1.97 11.29 -25.32
CA ASP A 190 -2.91 11.97 -26.22
C ASP A 190 -4.38 11.62 -25.91
N GLU A 191 -4.63 10.56 -25.16
CA GLU A 191 -5.95 10.15 -24.68
C GLU A 191 -6.32 10.74 -23.31
N PHE A 192 -5.40 11.45 -22.64
CA PHE A 192 -5.65 11.94 -21.28
C PHE A 192 -6.80 12.96 -21.23
N GLU A 193 -6.89 13.81 -22.26
CA GLU A 193 -7.87 14.89 -22.37
C GLU A 193 -9.15 14.48 -23.12
N THR A 194 -9.26 13.23 -23.59
CA THR A 194 -10.49 12.78 -24.24
C THR A 194 -11.65 12.68 -23.24
N PRO A 195 -12.91 12.83 -23.67
CA PRO A 195 -14.05 12.73 -22.76
C PRO A 195 -14.10 11.38 -22.05
N ASN A 196 -14.43 11.38 -20.76
CA ASN A 196 -14.76 10.14 -20.05
C ASN A 196 -16.09 9.59 -20.60
N PRO A 197 -16.27 8.26 -20.64
CA PRO A 197 -17.55 7.67 -20.98
C PRO A 197 -18.62 8.01 -19.92
N ASP A 198 -19.89 7.90 -20.30
CA ASP A 198 -21.00 8.01 -19.35
C ASP A 198 -21.00 6.82 -18.38
N ILE A 199 -21.24 7.10 -17.09
CA ILE A 199 -21.21 6.11 -16.02
C ILE A 199 -22.44 6.26 -15.13
N LYS A 200 -23.17 5.17 -14.93
CA LYS A 200 -24.30 5.11 -13.98
C LYS A 200 -23.76 4.85 -12.57
N HIS A 201 -23.94 5.79 -11.65
CA HIS A 201 -23.37 5.69 -10.29
C HIS A 201 -24.39 5.20 -9.25
N LEU A 202 -24.00 4.21 -8.45
CA LEU A 202 -24.78 3.65 -7.34
C LEU A 202 -23.95 3.59 -6.05
N PHE A 203 -24.62 3.77 -4.91
CA PHE A 203 -23.99 3.92 -3.61
C PHE A 203 -24.75 3.13 -2.54
N LEU A 204 -24.07 2.31 -1.74
CA LEU A 204 -24.72 1.61 -0.62
C LEU A 204 -25.11 2.54 0.53
N GLY A 205 -24.54 3.75 0.60
CA GLY A 205 -24.89 4.73 1.61
C GLY A 205 -24.06 6.01 1.55
N THR A 206 -24.19 6.85 2.58
CA THR A 206 -23.40 8.09 2.73
C THR A 206 -22.20 7.84 3.62
N TYR A 207 -21.02 8.25 3.14
CA TYR A 207 -19.77 8.22 3.90
C TYR A 207 -19.48 9.59 4.52
N TYR A 208 -19.26 9.62 5.83
CA TYR A 208 -18.80 10.80 6.56
C TYR A 208 -17.36 10.57 7.00
N PRO A 209 -16.39 11.38 6.55
CA PRO A 209 -15.00 11.21 6.93
C PRO A 209 -14.80 11.49 8.42
N TRP A 210 -13.74 10.93 9.02
CA TRP A 210 -13.43 11.13 10.44
C TRP A 210 -13.18 12.59 10.83
N SER A 211 -12.76 13.43 9.87
CA SER A 211 -12.63 14.88 10.05
C SER A 211 -13.97 15.53 10.42
N ASP A 212 -15.08 14.98 9.93
CA ASP A 212 -16.44 15.42 10.26
C ASP A 212 -16.97 14.68 11.49
N ARG A 213 -16.43 15.02 12.65
CA ARG A 213 -16.78 14.36 13.92
C ARG A 213 -18.25 14.47 14.31
N GLN A 214 -18.99 15.43 13.77
CA GLN A 214 -20.40 15.63 14.11
C GLN A 214 -21.30 14.61 13.41
N ARG A 215 -20.96 14.25 12.17
CA ARG A 215 -21.77 13.33 11.35
C ARG A 215 -21.18 11.94 11.22
N PHE A 216 -19.91 11.75 11.58
CA PHE A 216 -19.25 10.44 11.60
C PHE A 216 -20.09 9.41 12.36
N ASN A 217 -20.40 8.29 11.71
CA ASN A 217 -21.34 7.30 12.21
C ASN A 217 -20.82 5.86 12.03
N GLU A 218 -21.58 4.89 12.53
CA GLU A 218 -21.19 3.48 12.50
C GLU A 218 -21.00 2.95 11.07
N PHE A 219 -21.83 3.39 10.11
CA PHE A 219 -21.66 3.00 8.70
C PHE A 219 -20.30 3.47 8.15
N SER A 220 -19.94 4.72 8.42
CA SER A 220 -18.65 5.30 8.00
C SER A 220 -17.47 4.62 8.70
N ALA A 221 -17.63 4.26 9.98
CA ALA A 221 -16.64 3.47 10.71
C ALA A 221 -16.43 2.09 10.08
N ARG A 222 -17.49 1.41 9.66
CA ARG A 222 -17.42 0.11 8.99
C ARG A 222 -16.72 0.19 7.64
N ILE A 223 -16.93 1.25 6.85
CA ILE A 223 -16.17 1.50 5.61
C ILE A 223 -14.67 1.62 5.92
N ILE A 224 -14.27 2.37 6.96
CA ILE A 224 -12.85 2.45 7.35
C ILE A 224 -12.31 1.07 7.74
N ARG A 225 -13.11 0.23 8.43
CA ARG A 225 -12.69 -1.14 8.75
C ARG A 225 -12.56 -2.04 7.53
N PHE A 226 -13.44 -1.89 6.55
CA PHE A 226 -13.30 -2.53 5.26
C PHE A 226 -11.94 -2.18 4.63
N LYS A 227 -11.63 -0.88 4.52
CA LYS A 227 -10.35 -0.40 3.96
C LYS A 227 -9.13 -0.94 4.71
N ASN A 228 -9.17 -0.94 6.04
CA ASN A 228 -8.04 -1.39 6.88
C ASN A 228 -7.82 -2.90 6.85
N SER A 229 -8.76 -3.70 6.34
CA SER A 229 -8.60 -5.16 6.30
C SER A 229 -7.49 -5.62 5.34
N LYS A 230 -7.06 -4.77 4.41
CA LYS A 230 -5.93 -5.02 3.51
C LYS A 230 -4.58 -5.26 4.21
N ASP A 231 -4.46 -4.82 5.47
CA ASP A 231 -3.25 -5.02 6.28
C ASP A 231 -3.23 -6.38 7.01
N PHE A 232 -4.18 -7.27 6.70
CA PHE A 232 -4.33 -8.61 7.26
C PHE A 232 -4.40 -9.61 6.11
N SER A 233 -3.78 -10.77 6.28
CA SER A 233 -3.90 -11.88 5.33
C SER A 233 -5.31 -12.47 5.35
N LEU A 234 -5.70 -13.14 4.26
CA LEU A 234 -6.95 -13.88 4.20
C LEU A 234 -7.09 -14.93 5.32
N LYS A 235 -5.99 -15.55 5.73
CA LYS A 235 -5.97 -16.49 6.85
C LYS A 235 -6.33 -15.78 8.16
N GLU A 236 -5.72 -14.63 8.44
CA GLU A 236 -6.03 -13.81 9.61
C GLU A 236 -7.49 -13.36 9.61
N ILE A 237 -7.98 -12.81 8.49
CA ILE A 237 -9.38 -12.40 8.33
C ILE A 237 -10.33 -13.57 8.59
N ASN A 238 -10.06 -14.74 7.98
CA ASN A 238 -10.89 -15.93 8.16
C ASN A 238 -10.85 -16.49 9.59
N SER A 239 -9.75 -16.29 10.30
CA SER A 239 -9.59 -16.62 11.72
C SER A 239 -10.15 -15.55 12.67
N LEU A 240 -11.00 -14.66 12.16
CA LEU A 240 -11.70 -13.61 12.92
C LEU A 240 -10.75 -12.54 13.51
N ALA A 241 -9.69 -12.20 12.78
CA ALA A 241 -8.92 -10.99 13.07
C ALA A 241 -9.85 -9.78 13.23
N CYS A 242 -9.52 -8.92 14.18
CA CYS A 242 -10.27 -7.73 14.51
C CYS A 242 -9.33 -6.54 14.65
N ASP A 243 -9.89 -5.35 14.44
CA ASP A 243 -9.16 -4.12 14.68
C ASP A 243 -8.76 -4.01 16.16
N GLN A 244 -7.57 -3.48 16.41
CA GLN A 244 -7.10 -3.19 17.76
C GLN A 244 -6.54 -1.77 17.79
N TYR A 245 -6.93 -1.02 18.81
CA TYR A 245 -6.51 0.36 18.96
C TYR A 245 -6.34 0.74 20.42
N PHE A 246 -5.38 1.62 20.69
CA PHE A 246 -5.18 2.18 22.03
C PHE A 246 -6.13 3.35 22.29
N ALA A 247 -6.97 3.25 23.32
CA ALA A 247 -7.87 4.32 23.75
C ALA A 247 -8.26 4.21 25.23
N GLY A 248 -8.21 5.34 25.95
CA GLY A 248 -8.53 5.40 27.38
C GLY A 248 -7.56 4.59 28.24
N GLY A 249 -6.26 4.64 27.92
CA GLY A 249 -5.20 4.00 28.71
C GLY A 249 -5.01 2.50 28.51
N ARG A 250 -5.75 1.86 27.58
CA ARG A 250 -5.64 0.42 27.30
C ARG A 250 -5.89 0.10 25.84
N LEU A 251 -5.42 -1.06 25.40
CA LEU A 251 -5.81 -1.64 24.11
C LEU A 251 -7.28 -2.05 24.14
N ARG A 252 -7.98 -1.77 23.05
CA ARG A 252 -9.38 -2.11 22.82
C ARG A 252 -9.48 -2.92 21.54
N LYS A 253 -10.45 -3.83 21.51
CA LYS A 253 -10.84 -4.56 20.30
C LYS A 253 -11.97 -3.82 19.61
N GLY A 254 -11.85 -3.66 18.30
CA GLY A 254 -12.90 -3.17 17.42
C GLY A 254 -13.66 -4.34 16.78
N HIS A 255 -14.22 -4.07 15.59
CA HIS A 255 -14.98 -5.05 14.83
C HIS A 255 -14.08 -6.12 14.21
N VAL A 256 -14.65 -7.32 14.05
CA VAL A 256 -14.07 -8.42 13.29
C VAL A 256 -14.17 -8.11 11.80
N TYR A 257 -13.04 -8.16 11.08
CA TYR A 257 -12.99 -7.79 9.66
C TYR A 257 -13.92 -8.64 8.79
N LYS A 258 -13.94 -9.96 9.04
CA LYS A 258 -14.83 -10.90 8.32
C LYS A 258 -16.31 -10.51 8.42
N THR A 259 -16.77 -10.09 9.59
CA THR A 259 -18.17 -9.68 9.80
C THR A 259 -18.50 -8.40 9.02
N VAL A 260 -17.55 -7.46 8.97
CA VAL A 260 -17.71 -6.23 8.18
C VAL A 260 -17.78 -6.55 6.69
N LEU A 261 -16.89 -7.41 6.18
CA LEU A 261 -16.87 -7.83 4.78
C LEU A 261 -18.19 -8.52 4.39
N LEU A 262 -18.68 -9.47 5.19
CA LEU A 262 -19.90 -10.21 4.88
C LEU A 262 -21.16 -9.33 4.86
N ASP A 263 -21.24 -8.30 5.70
CA ASP A 263 -22.35 -7.33 5.66
C ASP A 263 -22.37 -6.54 4.36
N PHE A 264 -21.21 -6.03 3.94
CA PHE A 264 -21.12 -5.31 2.67
C PHE A 264 -21.35 -6.25 1.48
N VAL A 265 -20.93 -7.51 1.56
CA VAL A 265 -21.20 -8.51 0.51
C VAL A 265 -22.71 -8.69 0.36
N ALA A 266 -23.44 -8.86 1.47
CA ALA A 266 -24.90 -9.02 1.41
C ALA A 266 -25.60 -7.79 0.81
N LYS A 267 -25.17 -6.58 1.19
CA LYS A 267 -25.73 -5.33 0.65
C LYS A 267 -25.41 -5.14 -0.82
N MET A 268 -24.19 -5.46 -1.24
CA MET A 268 -23.77 -5.34 -2.62
C MET A 268 -24.50 -6.33 -3.52
N ARG A 269 -24.73 -7.57 -3.06
CA ARG A 269 -25.55 -8.53 -3.81
C ARG A 269 -26.97 -8.02 -4.06
N SER A 270 -27.64 -7.51 -3.02
CA SER A 270 -28.97 -6.89 -3.16
C SER A 270 -28.97 -5.76 -4.19
N LEU A 271 -27.92 -4.93 -4.20
CA LEU A 271 -27.80 -3.85 -5.16
C LEU A 271 -27.57 -4.34 -6.60
N LEU A 272 -26.75 -5.40 -6.81
CA LEU A 272 -26.58 -5.99 -8.14
C LEU A 272 -27.87 -6.62 -8.67
N GLU A 273 -28.65 -7.27 -7.80
CA GLU A 273 -29.97 -7.81 -8.17
C GLU A 273 -30.95 -6.72 -8.58
N GLU A 274 -30.91 -5.56 -7.91
CA GLU A 274 -31.74 -4.40 -8.23
C GLU A 274 -31.32 -3.67 -9.52
N MET A 275 -30.05 -3.82 -9.92
CA MET A 275 -29.53 -3.18 -11.14
C MET A 275 -30.06 -3.82 -12.42
N ASP A 276 -30.48 -5.09 -12.38
CA ASP A 276 -31.13 -5.83 -13.48
C ASP A 276 -30.44 -5.61 -14.84
N ILE A 277 -29.12 -5.78 -14.86
CA ILE A 277 -28.31 -5.61 -16.07
C ILE A 277 -28.42 -6.86 -16.93
N ASP A 278 -28.94 -6.70 -18.14
CA ASP A 278 -29.00 -7.75 -19.15
C ASP A 278 -27.62 -8.01 -19.78
N GLY A 279 -27.32 -9.28 -20.06
CA GLY A 279 -26.12 -9.70 -20.81
C GLY A 279 -24.92 -10.11 -19.94
N ASN A 280 -23.76 -10.23 -20.56
CA ASN A 280 -22.51 -10.59 -19.88
C ASN A 280 -21.93 -9.36 -19.18
N VAL A 281 -21.70 -9.44 -17.87
CA VAL A 281 -21.23 -8.30 -17.08
C VAL A 281 -19.80 -8.49 -16.57
N LEU A 282 -18.88 -7.61 -17.00
CA LEU A 282 -17.52 -7.54 -16.48
C LEU A 282 -17.50 -6.77 -15.14
N CYS A 283 -17.12 -7.43 -14.07
CA CYS A 283 -16.86 -6.80 -12.78
C CYS A 283 -15.38 -6.44 -12.65
N VAL A 284 -15.09 -5.19 -12.29
CA VAL A 284 -13.71 -4.72 -12.07
C VAL A 284 -13.61 -4.08 -10.69
N ALA A 285 -12.77 -4.68 -9.83
CA ALA A 285 -12.41 -4.07 -8.57
C ALA A 285 -11.40 -2.94 -8.82
N SER A 286 -11.68 -1.72 -8.38
CA SER A 286 -10.72 -0.63 -8.44
C SER A 286 -9.44 -1.02 -7.70
N PRO A 287 -8.25 -0.85 -8.29
CA PRO A 287 -7.02 -1.19 -7.63
C PRO A 287 -6.74 -0.20 -6.48
N ASN A 288 -6.03 -0.66 -5.47
CA ASN A 288 -5.62 0.16 -4.33
C ASN A 288 -4.65 1.28 -4.76
N SER A 289 -4.26 2.13 -3.80
CA SER A 289 -3.32 3.22 -4.03
C SER A 289 -1.94 2.73 -4.48
N PHE A 290 -1.50 1.57 -4.01
CA PHE A 290 -0.23 0.93 -4.37
C PHE A 290 -0.49 -0.39 -5.10
N PRO A 291 0.54 -0.97 -5.76
CA PRO A 291 0.45 -2.32 -6.30
C PRO A 291 -0.04 -3.34 -5.27
N GLU A 292 -0.70 -4.39 -5.76
CA GLU A 292 -1.36 -5.39 -4.90
C GLU A 292 -0.40 -6.02 -3.88
N PHE A 293 0.82 -6.32 -4.31
CA PHE A 293 1.87 -6.92 -3.48
C PHE A 293 2.33 -6.03 -2.31
N CYS A 294 1.94 -4.75 -2.26
CA CYS A 294 2.18 -3.89 -1.10
C CYS A 294 1.22 -4.15 0.07
N TYR A 295 0.16 -4.94 -0.12
CA TYR A 295 -0.85 -5.23 0.90
C TYR A 295 -0.91 -6.72 1.17
N LYS A 296 -1.23 -7.11 2.42
CA LYS A 296 -1.41 -8.54 2.76
C LYS A 296 -2.60 -9.19 2.07
N THR A 297 -3.60 -8.39 1.70
CA THR A 297 -4.78 -8.82 0.95
C THR A 297 -5.27 -7.70 0.05
N ASP A 298 -5.54 -8.00 -1.22
CA ASP A 298 -6.36 -7.14 -2.07
C ASP A 298 -7.83 -7.23 -1.65
N VAL A 299 -8.22 -6.37 -0.71
CA VAL A 299 -9.58 -6.38 -0.16
C VAL A 299 -10.64 -6.14 -1.22
N ASN A 300 -10.38 -5.30 -2.23
CA ASN A 300 -11.38 -4.97 -3.24
C ASN A 300 -11.63 -6.17 -4.17
N GLN A 301 -10.56 -6.83 -4.63
CA GLN A 301 -10.68 -8.03 -5.47
C GLN A 301 -11.35 -9.16 -4.69
N VAL A 302 -10.91 -9.43 -3.46
CA VAL A 302 -11.49 -10.47 -2.59
C VAL A 302 -12.95 -10.17 -2.27
N PHE A 303 -13.29 -8.91 -2.01
CA PHE A 303 -14.66 -8.50 -1.75
C PHE A 303 -15.55 -8.83 -2.95
N LEU A 304 -15.16 -8.40 -4.14
CA LEU A 304 -15.92 -8.60 -5.36
C LEU A 304 -16.05 -10.10 -5.71
N GLN A 305 -14.97 -10.88 -5.57
CA GLN A 305 -15.03 -12.35 -5.68
C GLN A 305 -16.08 -12.96 -4.75
N ASN A 306 -16.21 -12.46 -3.52
CA ASN A 306 -17.23 -12.95 -2.59
C ASN A 306 -18.64 -12.47 -2.95
N VAL A 307 -18.80 -11.24 -3.46
CA VAL A 307 -20.09 -10.76 -3.99
C VAL A 307 -20.59 -11.70 -5.09
N LEU A 308 -19.75 -12.05 -6.06
CA LEU A 308 -20.15 -12.76 -7.29
C LEU A 308 -20.34 -14.27 -7.17
N LYS A 309 -19.98 -14.91 -6.04
CA LYS A 309 -20.15 -16.37 -5.85
C LYS A 309 -21.55 -16.94 -6.17
N ASN A 310 -22.58 -16.09 -6.20
CA ASN A 310 -23.97 -16.46 -6.51
C ASN A 310 -24.57 -15.72 -7.73
N HIS A 311 -23.75 -15.06 -8.54
CA HIS A 311 -24.18 -14.29 -9.72
C HIS A 311 -23.46 -14.82 -10.97
N PRO A 312 -23.96 -15.90 -11.61
CA PRO A 312 -23.26 -16.55 -12.71
C PRO A 312 -23.13 -15.67 -13.97
N ASP A 313 -24.03 -14.69 -14.14
CA ASP A 313 -24.01 -13.76 -15.28
C ASP A 313 -23.00 -12.61 -15.11
N TYR A 314 -22.34 -12.54 -13.94
CA TYR A 314 -21.34 -11.54 -13.61
C TYR A 314 -19.97 -12.23 -13.52
N GLU A 315 -19.08 -11.83 -14.41
CA GLU A 315 -17.72 -12.35 -14.45
C GLU A 315 -16.75 -11.38 -13.79
N LEU A 316 -15.86 -11.92 -12.97
CA LEU A 316 -14.70 -11.20 -12.47
C LEU A 316 -13.47 -11.93 -12.97
N SER A 317 -12.67 -11.25 -13.78
CA SER A 317 -11.42 -11.83 -14.25
C SER A 317 -10.56 -12.29 -13.07
N ARG A 318 -9.99 -13.49 -13.22
CA ARG A 318 -9.11 -14.08 -12.20
C ARG A 318 -7.86 -13.21 -12.01
N GLU A 319 -7.32 -12.73 -13.12
CA GLU A 319 -6.23 -11.76 -13.16
C GLU A 319 -6.82 -10.36 -13.41
N ARG A 320 -6.33 -9.35 -12.70
CA ARG A 320 -6.89 -8.01 -12.80
C ARG A 320 -6.68 -7.45 -14.21
N VAL A 321 -7.79 -7.14 -14.90
CA VAL A 321 -7.76 -6.41 -16.18
C VAL A 321 -7.10 -5.04 -16.04
N LEU A 322 -7.28 -4.39 -14.87
CA LEU A 322 -6.64 -3.12 -14.52
C LEU A 322 -5.92 -3.23 -13.18
N SER A 323 -4.61 -3.00 -13.21
CA SER A 323 -3.70 -3.20 -12.08
C SER A 323 -2.95 -1.92 -11.75
N ARG A 324 -2.77 -1.61 -10.46
CA ARG A 324 -1.86 -0.53 -10.05
C ARG A 324 -0.43 -1.02 -10.22
N VAL A 325 0.29 -0.52 -11.21
CA VAL A 325 1.67 -0.92 -11.54
C VAL A 325 2.68 -0.05 -10.79
N PHE A 326 2.39 1.25 -10.71
CA PHE A 326 3.17 2.23 -9.96
C PHE A 326 2.35 2.76 -8.79
N PRO A 327 2.96 3.11 -7.64
CA PRO A 327 2.24 3.79 -6.57
C PRO A 327 1.56 5.07 -7.04
N LYS A 328 0.35 5.33 -6.54
CA LYS A 328 -0.32 6.62 -6.73
C LYS A 328 0.55 7.72 -6.12
N LEU A 329 1.01 8.66 -6.93
CA LEU A 329 1.82 9.81 -6.48
C LEU A 329 1.03 10.67 -5.48
N GLU A 330 1.70 11.18 -4.44
CA GLU A 330 1.08 12.08 -3.46
C GLU A 330 0.75 13.45 -4.07
N ALA A 331 -0.27 14.09 -3.49
CA ALA A 331 -0.94 15.31 -3.95
C ALA A 331 -0.07 16.54 -4.24
N HIS A 332 1.19 16.54 -3.78
CA HIS A 332 2.04 17.73 -3.76
C HIS A 332 2.76 18.01 -5.08
N THR A 333 2.83 17.03 -5.99
CA THR A 333 3.46 17.16 -7.32
C THR A 333 2.46 17.43 -8.44
N ILE A 334 1.28 16.79 -8.37
CA ILE A 334 0.14 16.95 -9.29
C ILE A 334 -1.10 16.82 -8.38
N GLY A 335 -2.06 17.75 -8.45
CA GLY A 335 -3.20 17.77 -7.53
C GLY A 335 -3.86 16.38 -7.39
N SER A 336 -4.13 15.94 -6.15
CA SER A 336 -4.50 14.55 -5.78
C SER A 336 -5.67 13.91 -6.55
N ASN A 337 -6.46 14.75 -7.22
CA ASN A 337 -7.68 14.39 -7.93
C ASN A 337 -7.52 14.51 -9.46
N SER A 338 -6.30 14.71 -9.97
CA SER A 338 -6.05 14.67 -11.41
C SER A 338 -6.24 13.24 -11.93
N PRO A 339 -7.05 13.03 -12.98
CA PRO A 339 -7.18 11.75 -13.67
C PRO A 339 -5.83 11.20 -14.17
N GLU A 340 -4.89 12.07 -14.54
CA GLU A 340 -3.58 11.68 -15.09
C GLU A 340 -2.80 10.72 -14.19
N VAL A 341 -2.93 10.91 -12.87
CA VAL A 341 -2.25 10.02 -11.91
C VAL A 341 -2.72 8.58 -12.11
N HIS A 342 -3.99 8.36 -12.45
CA HIS A 342 -4.51 7.02 -12.71
C HIS A 342 -3.99 6.47 -14.05
N TYR A 343 -4.00 7.27 -15.12
CA TYR A 343 -3.54 6.84 -16.44
C TYR A 343 -2.06 6.45 -16.47
N ARG A 344 -1.22 7.13 -15.69
CA ARG A 344 0.23 6.87 -15.62
C ARG A 344 0.61 5.70 -14.71
N THR A 345 -0.30 5.22 -13.87
CA THR A 345 0.06 4.27 -12.81
C THR A 345 -0.81 3.02 -12.76
N VAL A 346 -1.96 3.03 -13.44
CA VAL A 346 -2.75 1.83 -13.70
C VAL A 346 -2.38 1.31 -15.08
N GLY A 347 -2.02 0.03 -15.15
CA GLY A 347 -1.77 -0.70 -16.38
C GLY A 347 -2.93 -1.64 -16.71
N PHE A 348 -3.13 -1.88 -17.99
CA PHE A 348 -4.05 -2.85 -18.56
C PHE A 348 -3.30 -4.14 -18.88
N SER A 349 -3.89 -5.26 -18.51
CA SER A 349 -3.45 -6.59 -18.93
C SER A 349 -4.34 -7.07 -20.06
N GLU A 350 -3.74 -7.66 -21.10
CA GLU A 350 -4.45 -8.15 -22.28
C GLU A 350 -5.67 -9.01 -21.88
N ALA A 351 -6.84 -8.60 -22.35
CA ALA A 351 -8.11 -9.26 -22.06
C ALA A 351 -9.07 -9.06 -23.24
N ASP A 352 -9.89 -10.07 -23.54
CA ASP A 352 -10.99 -9.93 -24.49
C ASP A 352 -12.15 -9.19 -23.83
N LEU A 353 -12.41 -7.96 -24.26
CA LEU A 353 -13.46 -7.10 -23.68
C LEU A 353 -14.72 -7.06 -24.55
N GLU A 354 -14.70 -7.64 -25.76
CA GLU A 354 -15.79 -7.53 -26.72
C GLU A 354 -17.00 -8.41 -26.36
N GLU A 355 -16.79 -9.44 -25.52
CA GLU A 355 -17.84 -10.36 -25.08
C GLU A 355 -18.78 -9.78 -24.01
N TYR A 356 -18.45 -8.62 -23.42
CA TYR A 356 -19.18 -8.02 -22.31
C TYR A 356 -20.11 -6.89 -22.75
N ASP A 357 -21.38 -6.99 -22.36
CA ASP A 357 -22.41 -5.99 -22.63
C ASP A 357 -22.36 -4.82 -21.64
N ALA A 358 -21.83 -5.05 -20.44
CA ALA A 358 -21.71 -4.06 -19.38
C ALA A 358 -20.48 -4.27 -18.50
N ALA A 359 -20.00 -3.18 -17.87
CA ALA A 359 -18.92 -3.22 -16.89
C ALA A 359 -19.34 -2.55 -15.58
N VAL A 360 -19.18 -3.27 -14.47
CA VAL A 360 -19.44 -2.79 -13.10
C VAL A 360 -18.10 -2.53 -12.41
N LEU A 361 -17.78 -1.25 -12.23
CA LEU A 361 -16.58 -0.78 -11.56
C LEU A 361 -16.88 -0.60 -10.06
N PHE A 362 -16.21 -1.40 -9.23
CA PHE A 362 -16.32 -1.29 -7.78
C PHE A 362 -15.24 -0.39 -7.20
N ASP A 363 -15.58 0.53 -6.31
CA ASP A 363 -14.62 1.27 -5.48
C ASP A 363 -15.12 1.40 -4.02
N ASP A 364 -14.25 1.71 -3.08
CA ASP A 364 -14.63 1.73 -1.67
C ASP A 364 -15.50 2.96 -1.32
N VAL A 365 -15.11 4.16 -1.75
CA VAL A 365 -15.78 5.43 -1.45
C VAL A 365 -15.72 6.35 -2.65
N PHE A 366 -16.89 6.79 -3.11
CA PHE A 366 -16.99 7.84 -4.10
C PHE A 366 -16.76 9.21 -3.47
N THR A 367 -15.66 9.88 -3.85
CA THR A 367 -15.40 11.28 -3.45
C THR A 367 -15.58 12.22 -4.65
N SER A 368 -14.67 12.17 -5.63
CA SER A 368 -14.81 12.90 -6.91
C SER A 368 -15.23 12.00 -8.07
N GLY A 369 -15.15 10.67 -7.91
CA GLY A 369 -15.32 9.71 -9.00
C GLY A 369 -14.14 9.60 -9.96
N THR A 370 -13.06 10.37 -9.76
CA THR A 370 -11.89 10.43 -10.67
C THR A 370 -11.34 9.04 -10.98
N GLN A 371 -11.15 8.18 -9.97
CA GLN A 371 -10.59 6.85 -10.16
C GLN A 371 -11.48 6.02 -11.09
N VAL A 372 -12.76 5.90 -10.75
CA VAL A 372 -13.72 5.09 -11.51
C VAL A 372 -13.87 5.61 -12.95
N ALA A 373 -13.94 6.92 -13.13
CA ALA A 373 -13.97 7.53 -14.46
C ALA A 373 -12.71 7.20 -15.28
N SER A 374 -11.54 7.22 -14.63
CA SER A 374 -10.27 6.89 -15.28
C SER A 374 -10.23 5.42 -15.72
N LEU A 375 -10.67 4.50 -14.86
CA LEU A 375 -10.74 3.07 -15.18
C LEU A 375 -11.73 2.80 -16.34
N ALA A 376 -12.90 3.46 -16.33
CA ALA A 376 -13.87 3.35 -17.42
C ALA A 376 -13.29 3.83 -18.76
N LYS A 377 -12.58 4.96 -18.76
CA LYS A 377 -11.88 5.45 -19.96
C LYS A 377 -10.86 4.43 -20.45
N MET A 378 -10.04 3.87 -19.56
CA MET A 378 -9.04 2.86 -19.95
C MET A 378 -9.70 1.64 -20.59
N LEU A 379 -10.74 1.07 -19.97
CA LEU A 379 -11.48 -0.06 -20.58
C LEU A 379 -12.05 0.31 -21.95
N ARG A 380 -12.63 1.51 -22.09
CA ARG A 380 -13.16 2.01 -23.37
C ARG A 380 -12.07 2.09 -24.43
N TYR A 381 -10.90 2.59 -24.08
CA TYR A 381 -9.75 2.69 -24.98
C TYR A 381 -9.27 1.30 -25.42
N PHE A 382 -9.20 0.35 -24.49
CA PHE A 382 -8.76 -1.03 -24.74
C PHE A 382 -9.85 -1.96 -25.31
N GLY A 383 -10.93 -1.39 -25.87
CA GLY A 383 -11.88 -2.15 -26.70
C GLY A 383 -13.23 -2.46 -26.06
N PHE A 384 -13.48 -2.08 -24.80
CA PHE A 384 -14.80 -2.30 -24.18
C PHE A 384 -15.87 -1.40 -24.81
N ALA A 385 -16.92 -2.01 -25.36
CA ALA A 385 -18.00 -1.32 -26.06
C ALA A 385 -19.27 -1.09 -25.22
N GLY A 386 -19.45 -1.82 -24.12
CA GLY A 386 -20.69 -1.86 -23.33
C GLY A 386 -21.00 -0.63 -22.47
N GLU A 387 -22.02 -0.75 -21.63
CA GLU A 387 -22.42 0.28 -20.66
C GLU A 387 -21.53 0.25 -19.39
N PHE A 388 -21.31 1.42 -18.77
CA PHE A 388 -20.58 1.50 -17.50
C PHE A 388 -21.48 1.77 -16.31
N TYR A 389 -21.23 1.02 -15.24
CA TYR A 389 -21.79 1.19 -13.92
C TYR A 389 -20.67 1.36 -12.91
N ALA A 390 -20.87 2.23 -11.93
CA ALA A 390 -19.96 2.45 -10.84
C ALA A 390 -20.68 2.19 -9.53
N VAL A 391 -20.16 1.27 -8.72
CA VAL A 391 -20.74 0.99 -7.40
C VAL A 391 -19.72 1.19 -6.31
N THR A 392 -20.13 1.88 -5.24
CA THR A 392 -19.26 2.06 -4.07
C THR A 392 -19.97 1.80 -2.75
N LEU A 393 -19.19 1.49 -1.71
CA LEU A 393 -19.73 1.29 -0.36
C LEU A 393 -20.30 2.59 0.21
N GLY A 394 -19.76 3.74 -0.15
CA GLY A 394 -20.34 5.02 0.27
C GLY A 394 -19.95 6.20 -0.59
N LYS A 395 -20.83 7.20 -0.66
CA LYS A 395 -20.55 8.50 -1.28
C LYS A 395 -20.23 9.55 -0.23
N THR A 396 -19.10 10.23 -0.38
CA THR A 396 -18.82 11.48 0.33
C THR A 396 -19.79 12.54 -0.19
N ARG A 397 -20.45 13.27 0.71
CA ARG A 397 -21.35 14.35 0.29
C ARG A 397 -20.53 15.49 -0.33
N GLU A 398 -21.01 16.07 -1.43
CA GLU A 398 -20.56 17.40 -1.85
C GLU A 398 -20.97 18.40 -0.75
N GLU A 399 -20.05 19.32 -0.40
CA GLU A 399 -20.26 20.31 0.66
C GLU A 399 -21.51 21.17 0.46
#